data_AF-A0A3G1KPQ7-F1
#
_entry.id   AF-A0A3G1KPQ7-F1
#
_cell.length_a   1.000
_cell.length_b   1.000
_cell.length_c   1.000
_cell.angle_alpha   90.00
_cell.angle_beta   90.00
_cell.angle_gamma   90.00
#
_symmetry.space_group_name_H-M   'P 1'
#
loop_
_entity.id
_entity.type
_entity.pdbx_description
1 polymer ?
#
loop_
_entity_poly.entity_id
_entity_poly.type
_entity_poly.pdbx_seq_one_letter_code
_entity_poly.pdbx_strand_id
1 'polypeptide(L)'
;MKNLVRKYRRELEMTQEELAGRASTSRQTIIDIEKGRIKNPSYKLVSNISIVLGKEVHEIFFAEDVAPVEQFKTDSSTTGNPRIA
;
A
#
# COMPACT_ATOMS: atom_id res chain seq x y z
N MET A 1 -12.65 4.32 -3.13
CA MET A 1 -11.51 5.24 -2.93
C MET A 1 -10.70 5.39 -4.21
N LYS A 2 -10.03 6.53 -4.44
CA LYS A 2 -9.02 6.63 -5.52
C LYS A 2 -7.85 5.69 -5.21
N ASN A 3 -7.24 5.11 -6.23
CA ASN A 3 -6.08 4.24 -6.09
C ASN A 3 -5.34 4.07 -7.42
N LEU A 4 -4.09 3.60 -7.35
CA LEU A 4 -3.21 3.33 -8.47
C LEU A 4 -2.97 1.83 -8.69
N VAL A 5 -3.81 0.95 -8.11
CA VAL A 5 -3.65 -0.51 -8.21
C VAL A 5 -3.57 -0.97 -9.67
N ARG A 6 -4.45 -0.46 -10.54
CA ARG A 6 -4.46 -0.80 -11.97
C ARG A 6 -3.16 -0.38 -12.67
N LYS A 7 -2.59 0.76 -12.30
CA LYS A 7 -1.36 1.30 -12.87
C LYS A 7 -0.20 0.35 -12.54
N TYR A 8 0.08 0.15 -11.26
CA TYR A 8 1.19 -0.68 -10.81
C TYR A 8 1.04 -2.15 -11.21
N ARG A 9 -0.19 -2.69 -11.20
CA ARG A 9 -0.44 -4.05 -11.71
C ARG A 9 -0.02 -4.19 -13.17
N ARG A 10 -0.32 -3.19 -14.02
CA ARG A 10 0.04 -3.22 -15.45
C ARG A 10 1.53 -2.99 -15.69
N GLU A 11 2.21 -2.21 -14.86
CA GLU A 11 3.67 -2.07 -14.89
C GLU A 11 4.38 -3.41 -14.62
N LEU A 12 3.75 -4.29 -13.84
CA LEU A 12 4.22 -5.65 -13.56
C LEU A 12 3.65 -6.71 -14.52
N GLU A 13 2.97 -6.29 -15.60
CA GLU A 13 2.35 -7.16 -16.61
C GLU A 13 1.38 -8.21 -16.04
N MET A 14 0.82 -7.98 -14.84
CA MET A 14 -0.08 -8.93 -14.19
C MET A 14 -1.53 -8.75 -14.65
N THR A 15 -2.26 -9.84 -14.79
CA THR A 15 -3.73 -9.87 -14.89
C THR A 15 -4.38 -9.60 -13.52
N GLN A 16 -5.68 -9.28 -13.53
CA GLN A 16 -6.45 -9.10 -12.28
C GLN A 16 -6.54 -10.40 -11.48
N GLU A 17 -6.59 -11.55 -12.16
CA GLU A 17 -6.62 -12.88 -11.54
C GLU A 17 -5.29 -13.17 -10.81
N GLU A 18 -4.15 -12.89 -11.45
CA GLU A 18 -2.84 -13.08 -10.83
C GLU A 18 -2.63 -12.21 -9.60
N LEU A 19 -3.01 -10.92 -9.67
CA LEU A 19 -2.97 -10.05 -8.50
C LEU A 19 -3.88 -10.57 -7.39
N ALA A 20 -5.08 -11.06 -7.73
CA ALA A 20 -6.01 -11.60 -6.76
C ALA A 20 -5.44 -12.84 -6.05
N GLY A 21 -4.89 -13.79 -6.81
CA GLY A 21 -4.23 -14.98 -6.27
C GLY A 21 -3.06 -14.63 -5.35
N ARG A 22 -2.17 -13.73 -5.80
CA ARG A 22 -1.02 -13.30 -4.98
C ARG A 22 -1.44 -12.52 -3.74
N ALA A 23 -2.48 -11.69 -3.82
CA ALA A 23 -2.99 -10.92 -2.69
C ALA A 23 -3.95 -11.71 -1.77
N SER A 24 -4.17 -13.01 -2.04
CA SER A 24 -5.10 -13.88 -1.30
C SER A 24 -6.51 -13.31 -1.24
N THR A 25 -7.03 -12.84 -2.38
CA THR A 25 -8.39 -12.28 -2.50
C THR A 25 -9.06 -12.76 -3.79
N SER A 26 -10.32 -12.36 -4.01
CA SER A 26 -11.04 -12.72 -5.24
C SER A 26 -10.71 -11.74 -6.37
N ARG A 27 -10.76 -12.22 -7.62
CA ARG A 27 -10.66 -11.34 -8.80
C ARG A 27 -11.70 -10.21 -8.77
N GLN A 28 -12.92 -10.50 -8.30
CA GLN A 28 -13.96 -9.50 -8.16
C GLN A 28 -13.57 -8.40 -7.17
N THR A 29 -12.90 -8.75 -6.07
CA THR A 29 -12.35 -7.79 -5.12
C THR A 29 -11.34 -6.86 -5.78
N ILE A 30 -10.40 -7.40 -6.57
CA ILE A 30 -9.43 -6.57 -7.32
C ILE A 30 -10.16 -5.65 -8.32
N ILE A 31 -11.16 -6.16 -9.05
CA ILE A 31 -11.98 -5.35 -9.97
C ILE A 31 -12.66 -4.19 -9.23
N ASP A 32 -13.25 -4.44 -8.08
CA ASP A 32 -13.96 -3.42 -7.31
C ASP A 32 -13.01 -2.41 -6.65
N ILE A 33 -11.79 -2.84 -6.27
CA ILE A 33 -10.72 -1.92 -5.86
C ILE A 33 -10.33 -1.01 -7.03
N GLU A 34 -9.99 -1.57 -8.20
CA GLU A 34 -9.54 -0.77 -9.35
C GLU A 34 -10.60 0.23 -9.82
N LYS A 35 -11.89 -0.11 -9.66
CA LYS A 35 -13.02 0.79 -9.96
C LYS A 35 -13.34 1.76 -8.82
N GLY A 36 -12.63 1.68 -7.69
CA GLY A 36 -12.84 2.52 -6.52
C GLY A 36 -14.15 2.26 -5.77
N ARG A 37 -14.80 1.12 -6.00
CA ARG A 37 -16.10 0.74 -5.42
C ARG A 37 -15.99 0.34 -3.96
N ILE A 38 -14.84 -0.19 -3.55
CA ILE A 38 -14.56 -0.44 -2.14
C ILE A 38 -14.13 0.88 -1.49
N LYS A 39 -14.91 1.33 -0.50
CA LYS A 39 -14.58 2.52 0.31
C LYS A 39 -13.61 2.18 1.44
N ASN A 40 -13.88 1.08 2.15
CA ASN A 40 -13.15 0.69 3.35
C ASN A 40 -12.62 -0.75 3.20
N PRO A 41 -11.56 -0.97 2.41
CA PRO A 41 -10.91 -2.27 2.36
C PRO A 41 -10.28 -2.59 3.73
N SER A 42 -10.15 -3.88 4.05
CA SER A 42 -9.46 -4.28 5.29
C SER A 42 -7.97 -3.98 5.20
N TYR A 43 -7.32 -3.72 6.34
CA TYR A 43 -5.87 -3.53 6.40
C TYR A 43 -5.11 -4.70 5.77
N LYS A 44 -5.55 -5.93 6.02
CA LYS A 44 -4.95 -7.15 5.43
C LYS A 44 -4.97 -7.12 3.90
N LEU A 45 -6.09 -6.72 3.29
CA LEU A 45 -6.22 -6.63 1.84
C LEU A 45 -5.29 -5.57 1.25
N VAL A 46 -5.27 -4.39 1.86
CA VAL A 46 -4.41 -3.26 1.45
C VAL A 46 -2.93 -3.62 1.57
N SER A 47 -2.54 -4.23 2.69
CA SER A 47 -1.17 -4.68 2.97
C SER A 47 -0.73 -5.76 1.98
N ASN A 48 -1.57 -6.77 1.72
CA ASN A 48 -1.25 -7.81 0.73
C ASN A 48 -1.05 -7.22 -0.68
N ILE A 49 -1.93 -6.31 -1.11
CA ILE A 49 -1.78 -5.65 -2.42
C ILE A 49 -0.49 -4.83 -2.48
N SER A 50 -0.15 -4.11 -1.41
CA SER A 50 1.10 -3.36 -1.29
C SER A 50 2.33 -4.24 -1.44
N ILE A 51 2.38 -5.37 -0.73
CA ILE A 51 3.47 -6.36 -0.81
C ILE A 51 3.61 -6.91 -2.23
N VAL A 52 2.49 -7.28 -2.87
CA VAL A 52 2.51 -7.87 -4.23
C VAL A 52 2.94 -6.86 -5.28
N LEU A 53 2.54 -5.59 -5.14
CA LEU A 53 2.90 -4.53 -6.06
C LEU A 53 4.29 -3.94 -5.81
N GLY A 54 4.93 -4.26 -4.67
CA GLY A 54 6.22 -3.71 -4.28
C GLY A 54 6.18 -2.19 -4.08
N LYS A 55 5.04 -1.67 -3.62
CA LYS A 55 4.79 -0.24 -3.38
C LYS A 55 4.22 -0.02 -2.01
N GLU A 56 4.53 1.11 -1.41
CA GLU A 56 3.97 1.49 -0.13
C GLU A 56 2.46 1.74 -0.24
N VAL A 57 1.73 1.49 0.84
CA VAL A 57 0.26 1.68 0.87
C VAL A 57 -0.13 3.12 0.49
N HIS A 58 0.65 4.11 0.93
CA HIS A 58 0.41 5.52 0.61
C HIS A 58 0.59 5.85 -0.88
N GLU A 59 1.56 5.22 -1.55
CA GLU A 59 1.77 5.38 -2.99
C GLU A 59 0.64 4.76 -3.82
N ILE A 60 -0.02 3.71 -3.30
CA ILE A 60 -1.10 3.03 -4.02
C ILE A 60 -2.45 3.69 -3.78
N PHE A 61 -2.77 4.05 -2.54
CA PHE A 61 -4.11 4.42 -2.13
C PHE A 61 -4.28 5.90 -1.77
N PHE A 62 -3.19 6.65 -1.61
CA PHE A 62 -3.20 8.04 -1.10
C PHE A 62 -2.33 9.01 -1.93
N ALA A 63 -1.92 8.64 -3.14
CA ALA A 63 -0.90 9.36 -3.93
C ALA A 63 -1.20 10.84 -4.26
N GLU A 64 -2.45 11.30 -4.17
CA GLU A 64 -2.84 12.69 -4.48
C GLU A 64 -3.07 13.56 -3.24
N ASP A 65 -3.16 12.95 -2.04
CA ASP A 65 -3.62 13.65 -0.83
C ASP A 65 -2.49 13.95 0.16
N VAL A 66 -1.27 13.51 -0.11
CA VAL A 66 -0.12 13.72 0.79
C VAL A 66 0.88 14.65 0.10
N ALA A 67 0.90 15.92 0.50
CA ALA A 67 2.05 16.78 0.23
C ALA A 67 3.30 16.08 0.75
N PRO A 68 4.46 16.15 0.06
CA PRO A 68 5.68 15.50 0.51
C PRO A 68 5.97 15.96 1.94
N VAL A 69 5.77 15.08 2.92
CA VAL A 69 6.28 15.32 4.25
C VAL A 69 7.77 15.13 4.11
N GLU A 70 8.54 16.21 4.20
CA GLU A 70 10.00 16.09 4.26
C GLU A 70 10.30 15.05 5.32
N GLN A 71 10.96 13.97 4.91
CA GLN A 71 11.35 12.91 5.82
C GLN A 71 12.20 13.57 6.90
N PHE A 72 11.66 13.67 8.12
CA PHE A 72 12.48 13.98 9.28
C PHE A 72 13.54 12.89 9.32
N LYS A 73 14.77 13.24 8.93
CA LYS A 73 15.94 12.42 9.22
C LYS A 73 15.91 12.23 10.73
N THR A 74 15.53 11.05 11.18
CA THR A 74 15.78 10.68 12.57
C THR A 74 17.28 10.53 12.64
N ASP A 75 17.94 11.61 13.05
CA ASP A 75 19.35 11.55 13.41
C ASP A 75 19.47 10.47 14.47
N SER A 76 20.11 9.38 14.07
CA SER A 76 20.44 8.23 14.88
C SER A 76 21.58 8.60 15.83
N SER A 77 21.29 9.50 16.78
CA SER A 77 22.20 9.79 17.88
C SER A 77 21.42 10.33 19.08
N THR A 78 20.94 9.43 19.95
CA THR A 78 21.01 9.52 21.42
C THR A 78 20.42 8.23 22.00
N THR A 79 21.23 7.17 22.09
CA THR A 79 20.99 6.11 23.09
C THR A 79 21.54 6.62 24.42
N GLY A 80 20.79 7.53 25.06
CA GLY A 80 20.97 7.87 26.46
C GLY A 80 20.10 6.94 27.30
N ASN A 81 20.63 5.79 27.70
CA ASN A 81 20.00 4.88 28.65
C ASN A 81 20.18 5.47 30.07
N PRO A 82 19.14 5.96 30.77
CA PRO A 82 19.29 6.35 32.16
C PRO A 82 19.29 5.09 33.01
N ARG A 83 20.43 4.83 33.64
CA ARG A 83 20.60 3.85 34.71
C ARG A 83 19.57 4.16 35.80
N ILE A 84 18.64 3.22 36.01
CA ILE A 84 17.76 3.16 37.17
C ILE A 84 18.64 3.16 38.43
N ALA A 85 18.42 4.13 39.31
CA ALA A 85 18.96 4.19 40.67
C ALA A 85 17.95 3.57 41.63
#